data_AF-A0A1G3J3X6-F1
#
_entry.id   AF-A0A1G3J3X6-F1
#
_cell.length_a   1.000
_cell.length_b   1.000
_cell.length_c   1.000
_cell.angle_alpha   90.00
_cell.angle_beta   90.00
_cell.angle_gamma   90.00
#
_symmetry.space_group_name_H-M   'P 1'
#
loop_
_entity.id
_entity.type
_entity.pdbx_description
1 polymer ?
#
loop_
_entity_poly.entity_id
_entity_poly.type
_entity_poly.pdbx_seq_one_letter_code
_entity_poly.pdbx_strand_id
1 'polypeptide(L)'
;MITEAQYESLFAFCRKHYVHYYDVQVELVDHLSEAIEEKIKLNPKLSFEQALDSVYAGFGIKGFADIVATRMEMVSKKSRKQKWKLFFSYFTVPKIAMTLCIYAAILLLGKFLTQDYFRGVFLAVLGVSLFVFEIIYSIHLNRLFKKQIKEMIFTNERLSGIIDTVFFVQILFTSSVFDFAEAKQMHFLAYSLISLFMLVIFVSILAHRDFVKELHSGALKLYPKAFA
;
A
#
# COMPACT_ATOMS: atom_id res chain seq x y z
N MET A 1 -27.53 11.98 24.71
CA MET A 1 -27.51 11.34 23.39
C MET A 1 -27.62 12.41 22.33
N ILE A 2 -26.64 12.47 21.45
CA ILE A 2 -26.67 13.37 20.29
C ILE A 2 -27.63 12.83 19.22
N THR A 3 -28.22 13.74 18.43
CA THR A 3 -29.13 13.36 17.34
C THR A 3 -28.36 12.91 16.10
N GLU A 4 -29.02 12.19 15.19
CA GLU A 4 -28.40 11.77 13.91
C GLU A 4 -27.94 12.99 13.08
N ALA A 5 -28.70 14.09 13.10
CA ALA A 5 -28.31 15.33 12.45
C ALA A 5 -27.04 15.96 13.06
N GLN A 6 -26.90 15.90 14.40
CA GLN A 6 -25.69 16.35 15.10
C GLN A 6 -24.50 15.45 14.75
N TYR A 7 -24.70 14.13 14.71
CA TYR A 7 -23.68 13.18 14.31
C TYR A 7 -23.15 13.44 12.89
N GLU A 8 -24.03 13.65 11.91
CA GLU A 8 -23.63 14.02 10.55
C GLU A 8 -22.92 15.38 10.47
N SER A 9 -23.30 16.34 11.32
CA SER A 9 -22.62 17.63 11.40
C SER A 9 -21.16 17.50 11.87
N LEU A 10 -20.83 16.49 12.69
CA LEU A 10 -19.46 16.22 13.11
C LEU A 10 -18.56 15.77 11.96
N PHE A 11 -19.10 15.05 10.95
CA PHE A 11 -18.34 14.75 9.75
C PHE A 11 -18.01 16.02 8.95
N ALA A 12 -18.94 16.96 8.87
CA ALA A 12 -18.70 18.26 8.23
C ALA A 12 -17.66 19.08 9.01
N PHE A 13 -17.72 19.04 10.34
CA PHE A 13 -16.73 19.63 11.23
C PHE A 13 -15.33 19.05 10.96
N CYS A 14 -15.18 17.73 10.97
CA CYS A 14 -13.90 17.08 10.69
C CYS A 14 -13.30 17.50 9.33
N ARG A 15 -14.13 17.57 8.28
CA ARG A 15 -13.71 18.04 6.95
C ARG A 15 -13.25 19.50 6.96
N LYS A 16 -13.97 20.37 7.67
CA LYS A 16 -13.59 21.79 7.83
C LYS A 16 -12.24 21.95 8.53
N HIS A 17 -11.89 20.99 9.39
CA HIS A 17 -10.63 20.93 10.12
C HIS A 17 -9.59 19.99 9.46
N TYR A 18 -9.62 19.89 8.13
CA TYR A 18 -8.62 19.21 7.29
C TYR A 18 -8.49 17.68 7.50
N VAL A 19 -9.51 17.04 8.05
CA VAL A 19 -9.58 15.58 8.11
C VAL A 19 -10.29 15.07 6.86
N HIS A 20 -9.51 14.75 5.82
CA HIS A 20 -10.06 14.34 4.52
C HIS A 20 -10.40 12.84 4.44
N TYR A 21 -9.70 12.01 5.21
CA TYR A 21 -9.83 10.56 5.14
C TYR A 21 -11.01 10.05 5.97
N TYR A 22 -11.88 9.27 5.34
CA TYR A 22 -13.12 8.81 5.94
C TYR A 22 -12.91 7.84 7.10
N ASP A 23 -11.91 6.96 7.03
CA ASP A 23 -11.56 6.06 8.14
C ASP A 23 -11.13 6.83 9.40
N VAL A 24 -10.48 7.98 9.22
CA VAL A 24 -10.14 8.89 10.33
C VAL A 24 -11.35 9.69 10.78
N GLN A 25 -12.20 10.16 9.85
CA GLN A 25 -13.42 10.87 10.19
C GLN A 25 -14.35 10.01 11.04
N VAL A 26 -14.54 8.72 10.71
CA VAL A 26 -15.39 7.82 11.50
C VAL A 26 -14.89 7.73 12.95
N GLU A 27 -13.58 7.48 13.13
CA GLU A 27 -12.97 7.38 14.47
C GLU A 27 -13.03 8.71 15.24
N LEU A 28 -12.76 9.83 14.58
CA LEU A 28 -12.86 11.15 15.20
C LEU A 28 -14.28 11.53 15.55
N VAL A 29 -15.26 11.24 14.68
CA VAL A 29 -16.67 11.54 14.94
C VAL A 29 -17.17 10.74 16.13
N ASP A 30 -16.81 9.45 16.24
CA ASP A 30 -17.13 8.63 17.41
C ASP A 30 -16.53 9.24 18.69
N HIS A 31 -15.24 9.59 18.69
CA HIS A 31 -14.60 10.23 19.85
C HIS A 31 -15.18 11.60 20.21
N LEU A 32 -15.48 12.43 19.21
CA LEU A 32 -16.13 13.73 19.42
C LEU A 32 -17.53 13.55 19.99
N SER A 33 -18.30 12.58 19.50
CA SER A 33 -19.65 12.30 20.00
C SER A 33 -19.63 11.91 21.48
N GLU A 34 -18.75 11.00 21.86
CA GLU A 34 -18.60 10.54 23.24
C GLU A 34 -18.19 11.69 24.17
N ALA A 35 -17.19 12.48 23.77
CA ALA A 35 -16.72 13.62 24.56
C ALA A 35 -17.76 14.73 24.71
N ILE A 36 -18.54 15.00 23.65
CA ILE A 36 -19.64 15.98 23.69
C ILE A 36 -20.74 15.52 24.64
N GLU A 37 -21.12 14.24 24.55
CA GLU A 37 -22.14 13.67 25.44
C GLU A 37 -21.71 13.72 26.90
N GLU A 38 -20.44 13.42 27.20
CA GLU A 38 -19.89 13.53 28.54
C GLU A 38 -19.96 14.97 29.05
N LYS A 39 -19.56 15.96 28.24
CA LYS A 39 -19.64 17.39 28.61
C LYS A 39 -21.06 17.85 28.86
N ILE A 40 -22.01 17.48 28.00
CA ILE A 40 -23.43 17.83 28.17
C ILE A 40 -24.00 17.15 29.42
N LYS A 41 -23.59 15.91 29.71
CA LYS A 41 -24.00 15.20 30.93
C LYS A 41 -23.49 15.89 32.20
N LEU A 42 -22.26 16.39 32.18
CA LEU A 42 -21.67 17.14 33.30
C LEU A 42 -22.28 18.54 33.46
N ASN A 43 -22.66 19.19 32.36
CA ASN A 43 -23.32 20.50 32.38
C ASN A 43 -24.47 20.56 31.36
N PRO A 44 -25.71 20.22 31.77
CA PRO A 44 -26.88 20.18 30.89
C PRO A 44 -27.28 21.52 30.27
N LYS A 45 -26.68 22.65 30.70
CA LYS A 45 -26.94 23.98 30.13
C LYS A 45 -26.11 24.28 28.89
N LEU A 46 -25.10 23.46 28.56
CA LEU A 46 -24.28 23.64 27.37
C LEU A 46 -25.08 23.29 26.11
N SER A 47 -24.99 24.14 25.08
CA SER A 47 -25.43 23.74 23.74
C SER A 47 -24.46 22.74 23.12
N PHE A 48 -24.93 22.02 22.10
CA PHE A 48 -24.09 21.08 21.35
C PHE A 48 -22.86 21.76 20.74
N GLU A 49 -23.05 22.95 20.14
CA GLU A 49 -21.98 23.73 19.51
C GLU A 49 -20.96 24.19 20.53
N GLN A 50 -21.42 24.67 21.70
CA GLN A 50 -20.52 25.06 22.80
C GLN A 50 -19.72 23.87 23.34
N ALA A 51 -20.36 22.70 23.46
CA ALA A 51 -19.67 21.48 23.87
C ALA A 51 -18.65 21.03 22.82
N LEU A 52 -19.00 21.06 21.53
CA LEU A 52 -18.11 20.73 20.41
C LEU A 52 -16.90 21.66 20.36
N ASP A 53 -17.10 22.98 20.43
CA ASP A 53 -16.01 23.96 20.42
C ASP A 53 -15.08 23.77 21.63
N SER A 54 -15.66 23.47 22.80
CA SER A 54 -14.90 23.19 24.02
C SER A 54 -14.09 21.90 23.93
N VAL A 55 -14.65 20.85 23.31
CA VAL A 55 -13.94 19.58 23.04
C VAL A 55 -12.83 19.82 22.02
N TYR A 56 -13.12 20.52 20.93
CA TYR A 56 -12.14 20.85 19.89
C TYR A 56 -10.97 21.68 20.42
N ALA A 57 -11.23 22.67 21.28
CA ALA A 57 -10.20 23.48 21.92
C ALA A 57 -9.22 22.62 22.76
N GLY A 58 -9.66 21.46 23.28
CA GLY A 58 -8.81 20.51 24.00
C GLY A 58 -7.72 19.87 23.15
N PHE A 59 -7.85 19.86 21.81
CA PHE A 59 -6.83 19.35 20.89
C PHE A 59 -5.68 20.35 20.65
N GLY A 60 -5.78 21.56 21.19
CA GLY A 60 -4.73 22.58 21.12
C GLY A 60 -4.55 23.20 19.73
N ILE A 61 -3.46 23.95 19.54
CA ILE A 61 -3.21 24.79 18.36
C ILE A 61 -3.16 23.97 17.06
N LYS A 62 -2.68 22.73 17.14
CA LYS A 62 -2.54 21.84 15.99
C LYS A 62 -3.85 21.14 15.61
N GLY A 63 -4.88 21.21 16.45
CA GLY A 63 -6.17 20.56 16.22
C GLY A 63 -6.01 19.07 15.90
N PHE A 64 -6.61 18.63 14.79
CA PHE A 64 -6.57 17.22 14.38
C PHE A 64 -5.30 16.79 13.63
N ALA A 65 -4.36 17.70 13.33
CA ALA A 65 -3.20 17.39 12.48
C ALA A 65 -2.33 16.26 13.06
N ASP A 66 -2.01 16.33 14.36
CA ASP A 66 -1.19 15.32 15.03
C ASP A 66 -1.90 13.95 15.06
N ILE A 67 -3.25 13.93 15.16
CA ILE A 67 -4.04 12.70 15.16
C ILE A 67 -4.03 12.05 13.78
N VAL A 68 -4.27 12.85 12.74
CA VAL A 68 -4.22 12.38 11.35
C VAL A 68 -2.83 11.82 11.03
N ALA A 69 -1.77 12.53 11.40
CA ALA A 69 -0.38 12.09 11.19
C ALA A 69 -0.08 10.78 11.93
N THR A 70 -0.45 10.70 13.21
CA THR A 70 -0.27 9.47 14.01
C THR A 70 -1.03 8.30 13.39
N ARG A 71 -2.25 8.55 12.88
CA ARG A 71 -3.04 7.51 12.22
C ARG A 71 -2.41 7.04 10.90
N MET A 72 -1.88 7.95 10.10
CA MET A 72 -1.12 7.61 8.90
C MET A 72 0.06 6.69 9.23
N GLU A 73 0.86 7.04 10.25
CA GLU A 73 2.01 6.24 10.65
C GLU A 73 1.60 4.84 11.14
N MET A 74 0.56 4.77 11.98
CA MET A 74 0.03 3.51 12.48
C MET A 74 -0.45 2.59 11.35
N VAL A 75 -1.21 3.15 10.40
CA VAL A 75 -1.71 2.41 9.24
C VAL A 75 -0.54 1.93 8.38
N SER A 76 0.44 2.79 8.10
CA SER A 76 1.61 2.42 7.30
C SER A 76 2.44 1.31 7.95
N LYS A 77 2.70 1.41 9.27
CA LYS A 77 3.41 0.39 10.04
C LYS A 77 2.68 -0.95 10.03
N LYS A 78 1.35 -0.93 10.19
CA LYS A 78 0.50 -2.13 10.12
C LYS A 78 0.54 -2.76 8.72
N SER A 79 0.38 -1.95 7.67
CA SER A 79 0.46 -2.38 6.27
C SER A 79 1.81 -2.98 5.94
N ARG A 80 2.92 -2.35 6.36
CA ARG A 80 4.27 -2.90 6.19
C ARG A 80 4.43 -4.26 6.87
N LYS A 81 3.98 -4.40 8.12
CA LYS A 81 4.01 -5.69 8.84
C LYS A 81 3.21 -6.77 8.11
N GLN A 82 2.05 -6.43 7.55
CA GLN A 82 1.21 -7.36 6.80
C GLN A 82 1.85 -7.76 5.46
N LYS A 83 2.40 -6.81 4.69
CA LYS A 83 3.16 -7.09 3.46
C LYS A 83 4.32 -8.05 3.72
N TRP A 84 5.11 -7.82 4.77
CA TRP A 84 6.19 -8.74 5.17
C TRP A 84 5.69 -10.13 5.53
N LYS A 85 4.61 -10.22 6.31
CA LYS A 85 3.98 -11.51 6.64
C LYS A 85 3.56 -12.26 5.39
N LEU A 86 2.92 -11.57 4.44
CA LEU A 86 2.50 -12.15 3.17
C LEU A 86 3.68 -12.56 2.31
N PHE A 87 4.73 -11.73 2.21
CA PHE A 87 5.96 -12.06 1.50
C PHE A 87 6.58 -13.36 2.03
N PHE A 88 6.78 -13.47 3.34
CA PHE A 88 7.33 -14.70 3.94
C PHE A 88 6.40 -15.92 3.80
N SER A 89 5.09 -15.73 3.61
CA SER A 89 4.14 -16.83 3.34
C SER A 89 4.34 -17.50 1.96
N TYR A 90 5.13 -16.90 1.08
CA TYR A 90 5.54 -17.50 -0.19
C TYR A 90 6.74 -18.45 -0.04
N PHE A 91 7.42 -18.44 1.11
CA PHE A 91 8.57 -19.30 1.39
C PHE A 91 8.15 -20.56 2.17
N THR A 92 7.12 -21.24 1.69
CA THR A 92 6.77 -22.59 2.17
C THR A 92 7.51 -23.65 1.36
N VAL A 93 7.77 -24.83 1.93
CA VAL A 93 8.53 -25.91 1.27
C VAL A 93 8.11 -26.16 -0.20
N PRO A 94 6.82 -26.36 -0.55
CA PRO A 94 6.44 -26.60 -1.95
C PRO A 94 6.66 -25.38 -2.85
N LYS A 95 6.43 -24.16 -2.35
CA LYS A 95 6.62 -22.92 -3.12
C LYS A 95 8.10 -22.62 -3.33
N ILE A 96 8.94 -22.84 -2.31
CA ILE A 96 10.40 -22.71 -2.40
C ILE A 96 10.93 -23.67 -3.47
N ALA A 97 10.54 -24.94 -3.41
CA ALA A 97 10.96 -25.93 -4.40
C ALA A 97 10.62 -25.48 -5.83
N MET A 98 9.40 -25.00 -6.05
CA MET A 98 8.99 -24.44 -7.34
C MET A 98 9.82 -23.21 -7.74
N THR A 99 10.07 -22.25 -6.82
CA THR A 99 10.91 -21.08 -7.13
C THR A 99 12.35 -21.46 -7.45
N LEU A 100 12.92 -22.47 -6.79
CA LEU A 100 14.25 -22.99 -7.08
C LEU A 100 14.28 -23.69 -8.44
N CYS A 101 13.24 -24.44 -8.80
CA CYS A 101 13.12 -25.04 -10.14
C CYS A 101 13.07 -23.97 -11.23
N ILE A 102 12.29 -22.90 -11.05
CA ILE A 102 12.23 -21.78 -11.99
C ILE A 102 13.60 -21.10 -12.07
N TYR A 103 14.25 -20.85 -10.93
CA TYR A 103 15.60 -20.27 -10.91
C TYR A 103 16.61 -21.14 -11.65
N ALA A 104 16.62 -22.45 -11.39
CA ALA A 104 17.49 -23.40 -12.08
C ALA A 104 17.22 -23.41 -13.58
N ALA A 105 15.97 -23.37 -14.01
CA ALA A 105 15.62 -23.27 -15.43
C ALA A 105 16.16 -21.98 -16.08
N ILE A 106 16.05 -20.84 -15.40
CA ILE A 106 16.64 -19.58 -15.86
C ILE A 106 18.17 -19.70 -15.97
N LEU A 107 18.84 -20.27 -14.96
CA LEU A 107 20.29 -20.48 -15.00
C LEU A 107 20.73 -21.42 -16.13
N LEU A 108 19.98 -22.49 -16.38
CA LEU A 108 20.23 -23.41 -17.49
C LEU A 108 20.09 -22.71 -18.84
N LEU A 109 19.02 -21.93 -19.03
CA LEU A 109 18.84 -21.09 -20.22
C LEU A 109 20.03 -20.13 -20.41
N GLY A 110 20.47 -19.47 -19.34
CA GLY A 110 21.66 -18.62 -19.37
C GLY A 110 22.93 -19.35 -19.82
N LYS A 111 23.09 -20.63 -19.49
CA LYS A 111 24.22 -21.47 -19.98
C LYS A 111 24.08 -21.84 -21.45
N PHE A 112 22.86 -22.09 -21.93
CA PHE A 112 22.59 -22.34 -23.36
C PHE A 112 22.81 -21.09 -24.22
N LEU A 113 22.59 -19.90 -23.65
CA LEU A 113 22.95 -18.63 -24.28
C LEU A 113 24.48 -18.45 -24.23
N THR A 114 25.15 -18.95 -25.28
CA THR A 114 26.62 -18.98 -25.37
C THR A 114 27.22 -17.58 -25.54
N GLN A 115 26.52 -16.65 -26.17
CA GLN A 115 26.94 -15.25 -26.30
C GLN A 115 26.40 -14.41 -25.15
N ASP A 116 27.29 -13.65 -24.51
CA ASP A 116 26.97 -12.83 -23.34
C ASP A 116 25.91 -11.74 -23.65
N TYR A 117 25.89 -11.24 -24.89
CA TYR A 117 24.87 -10.31 -25.38
C TYR A 117 23.45 -10.88 -25.25
N PHE A 118 23.23 -12.15 -25.63
CA PHE A 118 21.89 -12.74 -25.57
C PHE A 118 21.39 -12.92 -24.13
N ARG A 119 22.29 -13.10 -23.16
CA ARG A 119 21.93 -13.16 -21.73
C ARG A 119 21.37 -11.82 -21.25
N GLY A 120 22.01 -10.72 -21.64
CA GLY A 120 21.55 -9.36 -21.32
C GLY A 120 20.18 -9.07 -21.95
N VAL A 121 20.02 -9.37 -23.24
CA VAL A 121 18.74 -9.21 -23.95
C VAL A 121 17.63 -10.04 -23.30
N PHE A 122 17.90 -11.29 -22.94
CA PHE A 122 16.93 -12.15 -22.26
C PHE A 122 16.45 -11.55 -20.93
N LEU A 123 17.37 -11.08 -20.08
CA LEU A 123 17.02 -10.44 -18.81
C LEU A 123 16.28 -9.12 -18.99
N ALA A 124 16.62 -8.35 -20.02
CA ALA A 124 15.91 -7.12 -20.34
C ALA A 124 14.45 -7.41 -20.74
N VAL A 125 14.24 -8.38 -21.63
CA VAL A 125 12.89 -8.82 -22.03
C VAL A 125 12.11 -9.35 -20.83
N LEU A 126 12.73 -10.16 -19.98
CA LEU A 126 12.10 -10.68 -18.76
C LEU A 126 11.72 -9.55 -17.79
N GLY A 127 12.62 -8.58 -17.58
CA GLY A 127 12.38 -7.41 -16.74
C GLY A 127 11.24 -6.53 -17.25
N VAL A 128 11.22 -6.22 -18.56
CA VAL A 128 10.12 -5.49 -19.19
C VAL A 128 8.81 -6.27 -19.06
N SER A 129 8.84 -7.59 -19.23
CA SER A 129 7.65 -8.44 -19.07
C SER A 129 7.11 -8.40 -17.64
N LEU A 130 7.98 -8.45 -16.63
CA LEU A 130 7.59 -8.31 -15.22
C LEU A 130 7.02 -6.93 -14.91
N PHE A 131 7.60 -5.87 -15.46
CA PHE A 131 7.10 -4.51 -15.31
C PHE A 131 5.71 -4.32 -15.94
N VAL A 132 5.53 -4.81 -17.18
CA VAL A 132 4.21 -4.79 -17.85
C VAL A 132 3.19 -5.62 -17.07
N PHE A 133 3.59 -6.80 -16.59
CA PHE A 133 2.73 -7.65 -15.75
C PHE A 133 2.26 -6.90 -14.49
N GLU A 134 3.18 -6.23 -13.79
CA GLU A 134 2.84 -5.43 -12.62
C GLU A 134 1.88 -4.28 -12.95
N ILE A 135 2.12 -3.52 -14.01
CA ILE A 135 1.22 -2.42 -14.43
C ILE A 135 -0.19 -2.95 -14.70
N ILE A 136 -0.31 -4.00 -15.53
CA ILE A 136 -1.61 -4.60 -15.86
C ILE A 136 -2.31 -5.05 -14.58
N TYR A 137 -1.55 -5.68 -13.68
CA TYR A 137 -2.09 -6.21 -12.43
C TYR A 137 -2.53 -5.10 -11.48
N SER A 138 -1.71 -4.05 -11.34
CA SER A 138 -2.01 -2.85 -10.55
C SER A 138 -3.28 -2.18 -11.05
N ILE A 139 -3.42 -2.00 -12.37
CA ILE A 139 -4.66 -1.48 -12.97
C ILE A 139 -5.85 -2.38 -12.63
N HIS A 140 -5.71 -3.70 -12.78
CA HIS A 140 -6.78 -4.65 -12.48
C HIS A 140 -7.21 -4.60 -11.02
N LEU A 141 -6.25 -4.58 -10.08
CA LEU A 141 -6.54 -4.44 -8.65
C LEU A 141 -7.15 -3.09 -8.31
N ASN A 142 -6.68 -2.02 -8.94
CA ASN A 142 -7.21 -0.68 -8.71
C ASN A 142 -8.69 -0.60 -9.11
N ARG A 143 -9.13 -1.40 -10.10
CA ARG A 143 -10.55 -1.53 -10.48
C ARG A 143 -11.43 -2.08 -9.36
N LEU A 144 -10.89 -2.86 -8.41
CA LEU A 144 -11.67 -3.38 -7.28
C LEU A 144 -12.24 -2.24 -6.43
N PHE A 145 -11.50 -1.15 -6.29
CA PHE A 145 -11.88 0.00 -5.48
C PHE A 145 -12.61 1.08 -6.29
N LYS A 146 -13.03 0.82 -7.54
CA LYS A 146 -13.82 1.80 -8.32
C LYS A 146 -15.12 2.21 -7.64
N LYS A 147 -15.67 1.33 -6.80
CA LYS A 147 -16.88 1.59 -6.00
C LYS A 147 -16.60 2.38 -4.73
N GLN A 148 -15.33 2.56 -4.35
CA GLN A 148 -14.98 3.36 -3.20
C GLN A 148 -15.19 4.83 -3.53
N ILE A 149 -16.12 5.47 -2.85
CA ILE A 149 -16.48 6.87 -3.05
C ILE A 149 -15.68 7.76 -2.09
N LYS A 150 -15.42 7.27 -0.88
CA LYS A 150 -14.74 8.03 0.17
C LYS A 150 -13.27 7.62 0.29
N GLU A 151 -12.37 8.61 0.29
CA GLU A 151 -10.94 8.36 0.41
C GLU A 151 -10.58 7.87 1.83
N MET A 152 -9.65 6.93 1.94
CA MET A 152 -9.24 6.35 3.22
C MET A 152 -7.72 6.14 3.25
N ILE A 153 -7.10 6.40 4.41
CA ILE A 153 -5.67 6.14 4.60
C ILE A 153 -5.40 4.65 4.40
N PHE A 154 -6.25 3.81 5.00
CA PHE A 154 -6.13 2.35 4.92
C PHE A 154 -6.01 1.86 3.48
N THR A 155 -6.85 2.34 2.57
CA THR A 155 -6.86 1.87 1.18
C THR A 155 -5.74 2.48 0.33
N ASN A 156 -5.20 3.64 0.70
CA ASN A 156 -4.13 4.31 -0.06
C ASN A 156 -2.83 3.51 -0.07
N GLU A 157 -2.60 2.68 0.96
CA GLU A 157 -1.46 1.76 1.04
C GLU A 157 -1.36 0.76 -0.12
N ARG A 158 -2.43 0.55 -0.90
CA ARG A 158 -2.40 -0.31 -2.10
C ARG A 158 -1.45 0.17 -3.20
N LEU A 159 -1.19 1.49 -3.28
CA LEU A 159 -0.35 2.09 -4.33
C LEU A 159 1.15 1.95 -4.06
N SER A 160 1.53 1.62 -2.82
CA SER A 160 2.93 1.56 -2.39
C SER A 160 3.77 0.49 -3.09
N GLY A 161 3.18 -0.62 -3.56
CA GLY A 161 3.93 -1.69 -4.22
C GLY A 161 4.53 -1.31 -5.57
N ILE A 162 3.97 -0.30 -6.26
CA ILE A 162 4.44 0.18 -7.57
C ILE A 162 5.83 0.85 -7.44
N ILE A 163 6.14 1.41 -6.27
CA ILE A 163 7.36 2.19 -6.05
C ILE A 163 8.59 1.27 -6.04
N ASP A 164 8.48 0.09 -5.44
CA ASP A 164 9.62 -0.83 -5.29
C ASP A 164 10.09 -1.38 -6.66
N THR A 165 9.15 -1.69 -7.56
CA THR A 165 9.47 -2.22 -8.88
C THR A 165 9.95 -1.13 -9.85
N VAL A 166 9.37 0.08 -9.80
CA VAL A 166 9.84 1.23 -10.59
C VAL A 166 11.28 1.59 -10.24
N PHE A 167 11.61 1.59 -8.94
CA PHE A 167 12.97 1.86 -8.47
C PHE A 167 13.96 0.79 -8.97
N PHE A 168 13.55 -0.47 -8.97
CA PHE A 168 14.39 -1.54 -9.52
C PHE A 168 14.59 -1.41 -11.04
N VAL A 169 13.52 -1.16 -11.80
CA VAL A 169 13.61 -0.90 -13.24
C VAL A 169 14.55 0.26 -13.52
N GLN A 170 14.44 1.35 -12.76
CA GLN A 170 15.35 2.48 -12.87
C GLN A 170 16.82 2.07 -12.61
N ILE A 171 17.09 1.27 -11.58
CA ILE A 171 18.44 0.75 -11.30
C ILE A 171 18.95 -0.10 -12.46
N LEU A 172 18.13 -1.00 -13.00
CA LEU A 172 18.51 -1.83 -14.13
C LEU A 172 18.92 -0.97 -15.34
N PHE A 173 18.08 -0.01 -15.73
CA PHE A 173 18.30 0.79 -16.94
C PHE A 173 19.34 1.91 -16.77
N THR A 174 19.67 2.32 -15.54
CA THR A 174 20.67 3.38 -15.28
C THR A 174 22.04 2.81 -14.92
N SER A 175 22.12 1.55 -14.49
CA SER A 175 23.40 0.94 -14.12
C SER A 175 24.25 0.65 -15.36
N SER A 176 25.55 0.92 -15.26
CA SER A 176 26.57 0.59 -16.27
C SER A 176 26.69 -0.91 -16.58
N VAL A 177 25.96 -1.76 -15.85
CA VAL A 177 25.81 -3.19 -16.10
C VAL A 177 24.91 -3.47 -17.32
N PHE A 178 24.08 -2.50 -17.70
CA PHE A 178 23.16 -2.54 -18.84
C PHE A 178 23.44 -1.41 -19.84
N ASP A 179 24.71 -1.04 -20.02
CA ASP A 179 25.07 -0.13 -21.11
C ASP A 179 24.81 -0.82 -22.46
N PHE A 180 23.60 -0.61 -23.00
CA PHE A 180 23.17 -1.17 -24.28
C PHE A 180 23.95 -0.58 -25.46
N ALA A 181 24.55 0.61 -25.28
CA ALA A 181 25.32 1.31 -26.31
C ALA A 181 26.76 0.77 -26.41
N GLU A 182 27.35 0.37 -25.28
CA GLU A 182 28.61 -0.38 -25.22
C GLU A 182 28.37 -1.75 -24.59
N ALA A 183 27.64 -2.64 -25.28
CA ALA A 183 27.24 -3.97 -24.78
C ALA A 183 28.46 -4.85 -24.41
N LYS A 184 29.03 -4.61 -23.24
CA LYS A 184 30.04 -5.45 -22.61
C LYS A 184 29.39 -6.75 -22.15
N GLN A 185 30.20 -7.79 -22.16
CA GLN A 185 29.84 -9.15 -21.81
C GLN A 185 29.15 -9.22 -20.43
N MET A 186 27.87 -9.60 -20.39
CA MET A 186 27.19 -9.97 -19.14
C MET A 186 27.77 -11.28 -18.61
N HIS A 187 28.72 -11.17 -17.67
CA HIS A 187 29.28 -12.32 -16.98
C HIS A 187 28.19 -13.17 -16.32
N PHE A 188 28.38 -14.50 -16.32
CA PHE A 188 27.39 -15.45 -15.79
C PHE A 188 27.04 -15.20 -14.31
N LEU A 189 27.99 -14.72 -13.50
CA LEU A 189 27.74 -14.36 -12.11
C LEU A 189 26.74 -13.19 -12.01
N ALA A 190 26.93 -12.13 -12.80
CA ALA A 190 26.00 -11.00 -12.84
C ALA A 190 24.61 -11.45 -13.32
N TYR A 191 24.56 -12.27 -14.37
CA TYR A 191 23.32 -12.89 -14.84
C TYR A 191 22.59 -13.66 -13.72
N SER A 192 23.32 -14.46 -12.94
CA SER A 192 22.73 -15.28 -11.87
C SER A 192 22.16 -14.45 -10.72
N LEU A 193 22.83 -13.34 -10.35
CA LEU A 193 22.37 -12.44 -9.28
C LEU A 193 21.16 -11.63 -9.72
N ILE A 194 21.16 -11.10 -10.95
CA ILE A 194 20.03 -10.35 -11.48
C ILE A 194 18.81 -11.28 -11.63
N SER A 195 19.02 -12.51 -12.11
CA SER A 195 17.95 -13.51 -12.20
C SER A 195 17.33 -13.83 -10.83
N LEU A 196 18.16 -13.95 -9.78
CA LEU A 196 17.68 -14.16 -8.41
C LEU A 196 16.86 -12.96 -7.93
N PHE A 197 17.34 -11.75 -8.17
CA PHE A 197 16.66 -10.53 -7.77
C PHE A 197 15.29 -10.37 -8.48
N MET A 198 15.23 -10.67 -9.78
CA MET A 198 13.98 -10.72 -10.55
C MET A 198 12.95 -11.68 -9.95
N LEU A 199 13.40 -12.85 -9.47
CA LEU A 199 12.51 -13.81 -8.80
C LEU A 199 12.02 -13.29 -7.46
N VAL A 200 12.87 -12.62 -6.68
CA VAL A 200 12.48 -11.98 -5.42
C VAL A 200 11.42 -10.89 -5.69
N ILE A 201 11.58 -10.11 -6.75
CA ILE A 201 10.56 -9.14 -7.17
C ILE A 201 9.27 -9.83 -7.58
N PHE A 202 9.36 -10.89 -8.39
CA PHE A 202 8.16 -11.62 -8.80
C PHE A 202 7.37 -12.13 -7.59
N VAL A 203 8.05 -12.70 -6.59
CA VAL A 203 7.43 -13.10 -5.31
C VAL A 203 6.84 -11.88 -4.58
N SER A 204 7.55 -10.75 -4.58
CA SER A 204 7.06 -9.50 -3.96
C SER A 204 5.80 -8.97 -4.63
N ILE A 205 5.69 -9.02 -5.96
CA ILE A 205 4.49 -8.65 -6.72
C ILE A 205 3.31 -9.57 -6.35
N LEU A 206 3.54 -10.88 -6.24
CA LEU A 206 2.51 -11.83 -5.81
C LEU A 206 2.06 -11.60 -4.36
N ALA A 207 2.99 -11.27 -3.46
CA ALA A 207 2.67 -10.93 -2.08
C ALA A 207 1.88 -9.61 -1.98
N HIS A 208 2.29 -8.59 -2.75
CA HIS A 208 1.58 -7.31 -2.81
C HIS A 208 0.16 -7.48 -3.37
N ARG A 209 -0.01 -8.35 -4.37
CA ARG A 209 -1.34 -8.72 -4.85
C ARG A 209 -2.25 -9.19 -3.73
N ASP A 210 -1.78 -10.15 -2.96
CA ASP A 210 -2.60 -10.76 -1.90
C ASP A 210 -2.88 -9.73 -0.81
N PHE A 211 -1.92 -8.85 -0.52
CA PHE A 211 -2.10 -7.71 0.36
C PHE A 211 -3.24 -6.79 -0.11
N VAL A 212 -3.26 -6.40 -1.38
CA VAL A 212 -4.33 -5.51 -1.91
C VAL A 212 -5.71 -6.17 -1.86
N LYS A 213 -5.79 -7.49 -2.08
CA LYS A 213 -7.06 -8.23 -1.93
C LYS A 213 -7.54 -8.28 -0.48
N GLU A 214 -6.64 -8.57 0.46
CA GLU A 214 -6.94 -8.53 1.90
C GLU A 214 -7.36 -7.12 2.35
N LEU A 215 -6.69 -6.08 1.82
CA LEU A 215 -7.00 -4.68 2.08
C LEU A 215 -8.42 -4.33 1.61
N HIS A 216 -8.78 -4.70 0.39
CA HIS A 216 -10.12 -4.47 -0.15
C HIS A 216 -11.20 -5.19 0.68
N SER A 217 -10.99 -6.46 1.01
CA SER A 217 -11.93 -7.22 1.85
C SER A 217 -12.07 -6.61 3.25
N GLY A 218 -10.96 -6.20 3.86
CA GLY A 218 -10.94 -5.51 5.15
C GLY A 218 -11.68 -4.17 5.10
N ALA A 219 -11.48 -3.39 4.04
CA ALA A 219 -12.15 -2.10 3.86
C ALA A 219 -13.67 -2.25 3.74
N LEU A 220 -14.15 -3.23 2.96
CA LEU A 220 -15.59 -3.52 2.85
C LEU A 220 -16.20 -3.95 4.19
N LYS A 221 -15.47 -4.73 4.99
CA LYS A 221 -15.94 -5.21 6.29
C LYS A 221 -15.98 -4.11 7.35
N LEU A 222 -14.96 -3.27 7.40
CA LEU A 222 -14.80 -2.25 8.44
C LEU A 222 -15.53 -0.95 8.11
N TYR A 223 -15.60 -0.58 6.82
CA TYR A 223 -16.13 0.69 6.35
C TYR A 223 -17.08 0.50 5.16
N PRO A 224 -18.18 -0.27 5.32
CA PRO A 224 -19.12 -0.52 4.21
C PRO A 224 -19.71 0.77 3.63
N LYS A 225 -19.94 1.79 4.48
CA LYS A 225 -20.43 3.13 4.09
C LYS A 225 -19.44 3.94 3.23
N ALA A 226 -18.20 3.46 3.03
CA ALA A 226 -17.25 4.08 2.10
C ALA A 226 -17.49 3.64 0.64
N PHE A 227 -18.28 2.58 0.43
CA PHE A 227 -18.55 1.93 -0.85
C PHE A 227 -20.02 2.00 -1.28
N ALA A 228 -20.86 2.69 -0.49
CA ALA A 228 -22.29 2.86 -0.68
C ALA A 228 -22.64 4.31 -1.01
#